data_AF-A0A955UXT2-F1
#
_entry.id   AF-A0A955UXT2-F1
#
_cell.length_a   1.000
_cell.length_b   1.000
_cell.length_c   1.000
_cell.angle_alpha   90.00
_cell.angle_beta   90.00
_cell.angle_gamma   90.00
#
_symmetry.space_group_name_H-M   'P 1'
#
loop_
_entity.id
_entity.type
_entity.pdbx_description
1 polymer ?
#
loop_
_entity_poly.entity_id
_entity_poly.type
_entity_poly.pdbx_seq_one_letter_code
_entity_poly.pdbx_strand_id
1 'polypeptide(L)'
;MRAMILAAGLGTRIAALSALRPKPALPVRGVPLVAHLLEWLAAAGVTEVIVNLHHRADLMRATAERCRPPGVALSFSPEPAPLGTGGGIARAAGFLRASDPSIVIAGDMLIDTRLDALVDAHRARDDAATLLLRSDPRAARFGSIGLDAEGVVRRIGASFDLGGAVREGLFVGVRLFSPRAFDALDRVAAARGEDAAFEDLRDWLAPELARGARDVRGALLAPDELVWEPVGTLREYLDANLSPPALSYAPHPHPLAGATRVEGDVVIGDGAVVEGGARLARAVVWDGERVPASVDASDGVFAGGRFHRAEEPAA
;
A
#
# COMPACT_ATOMS: atom_id res chain seq x y z
N MET A 1 -15.92 -4.11 10.23
CA MET A 1 -15.84 -3.86 8.76
C MET A 1 -14.85 -4.83 8.12
N ARG A 2 -14.89 -5.00 6.79
CA ARG A 2 -13.95 -5.86 6.04
C ARG A 2 -13.00 -5.06 5.16
N ALA A 3 -11.77 -5.52 5.05
CA ALA A 3 -10.78 -4.90 4.17
C ALA A 3 -9.96 -5.92 3.37
N MET A 4 -9.35 -5.46 2.27
CA MET A 4 -8.35 -6.19 1.51
C MET A 4 -7.04 -5.40 1.45
N ILE A 5 -5.92 -6.09 1.71
CA ILE A 5 -4.58 -5.56 1.43
C ILE A 5 -4.06 -6.22 0.15
N LEU A 6 -3.68 -5.40 -0.82
CA LEU A 6 -3.06 -5.86 -2.06
C LEU A 6 -1.56 -6.15 -1.85
N ALA A 7 -1.19 -7.42 -1.86
CA ALA A 7 0.15 -7.93 -1.61
C ALA A 7 0.68 -8.90 -2.69
N ALA A 8 -0.07 -9.13 -3.78
CA ALA A 8 0.33 -10.05 -4.87
C ALA A 8 1.33 -9.46 -5.90
N GLY A 9 1.75 -8.20 -5.76
CA GLY A 9 2.67 -7.56 -6.70
C GLY A 9 4.12 -8.09 -6.60
N LEU A 10 4.81 -8.17 -7.75
CA LEU A 10 6.22 -8.61 -7.82
C LEU A 10 7.22 -7.62 -7.20
N GLY A 11 6.85 -6.35 -7.10
CA GLY A 11 7.70 -5.30 -6.55
C GLY A 11 8.95 -5.01 -7.37
N THR A 12 8.88 -5.11 -8.69
CA THR A 12 10.00 -4.99 -9.64
C THR A 12 10.85 -3.72 -9.46
N ARG A 13 10.22 -2.58 -9.11
CA ARG A 13 10.91 -1.30 -8.83
C ARG A 13 11.83 -1.30 -7.59
N ILE A 14 11.74 -2.34 -6.75
CA ILE A 14 12.63 -2.57 -5.60
C ILE A 14 13.11 -4.03 -5.60
N ALA A 15 13.30 -4.63 -6.79
CA ALA A 15 13.59 -6.06 -6.97
C ALA A 15 14.74 -6.58 -6.09
N ALA A 16 15.76 -5.75 -5.87
CA ALA A 16 16.90 -6.03 -4.99
C ALA A 16 16.48 -6.47 -3.58
N LEU A 17 15.45 -5.84 -3.02
CA LEU A 17 14.89 -6.19 -1.71
C LEU A 17 13.66 -7.09 -1.85
N SER A 18 12.83 -6.87 -2.88
CA SER A 18 11.60 -7.65 -3.04
C SER A 18 11.87 -9.12 -3.34
N ALA A 19 13.02 -9.45 -3.96
CA ALA A 19 13.47 -10.84 -4.13
C ALA A 19 13.69 -11.56 -2.79
N LEU A 20 14.08 -10.83 -1.73
CA LEU A 20 14.29 -11.38 -0.40
C LEU A 20 12.98 -11.46 0.39
N ARG A 21 12.16 -10.40 0.36
CA ARG A 21 10.87 -10.32 1.06
C ARG A 21 9.82 -9.65 0.19
N PRO A 22 8.55 -10.12 0.18
CA PRO A 22 7.50 -9.41 -0.54
C PRO A 22 7.36 -7.98 0.00
N LYS A 23 6.99 -7.03 -0.87
CA LYS A 23 6.98 -5.59 -0.53
C LYS A 23 6.27 -5.28 0.80
N PRO A 24 5.05 -5.76 1.08
CA PRO A 24 4.37 -5.45 2.33
C PRO A 24 5.05 -6.06 3.57
N ALA A 25 5.97 -7.01 3.39
CA ALA A 25 6.78 -7.59 4.46
C ALA A 25 8.15 -6.90 4.64
N LEU A 26 8.45 -5.84 3.87
CA LEU A 26 9.66 -5.04 4.07
C LEU A 26 9.56 -4.25 5.38
N PRO A 27 10.60 -4.26 6.23
CA PRO A 27 10.57 -3.55 7.51
C PRO A 27 10.90 -2.06 7.33
N VAL A 28 10.10 -1.19 7.93
CA VAL A 28 10.44 0.22 8.17
C VAL A 28 10.62 0.41 9.67
N ARG A 29 11.81 0.82 10.10
CA ARG A 29 12.17 0.88 11.54
C ARG A 29 11.89 -0.44 12.28
N GLY A 30 12.22 -1.57 11.64
CA GLY A 30 12.00 -2.92 12.18
C GLY A 30 10.56 -3.45 12.04
N VAL A 31 9.59 -2.60 11.68
CA VAL A 31 8.18 -3.00 11.59
C VAL A 31 7.77 -3.23 10.13
N PRO A 32 7.24 -4.41 9.76
CA PRO A 32 6.76 -4.64 8.40
C PRO A 32 5.65 -3.67 7.98
N LEU A 33 5.65 -3.21 6.72
CA LEU A 33 4.59 -2.33 6.18
C LEU A 33 3.18 -2.88 6.43
N VAL A 34 2.98 -4.19 6.26
CA VAL A 34 1.68 -4.83 6.51
C VAL A 34 1.22 -4.68 7.96
N ALA A 35 2.14 -4.60 8.93
CA ALA A 35 1.78 -4.36 10.33
C ALA A 35 1.17 -2.97 10.50
N HIS A 36 1.80 -1.93 9.91
CA HIS A 36 1.26 -0.57 9.93
C HIS A 36 -0.15 -0.52 9.31
N LEU A 37 -0.35 -1.17 8.16
CA LEU A 37 -1.65 -1.21 7.50
C LEU A 37 -2.71 -1.94 8.33
N LEU A 38 -2.35 -3.07 8.97
CA LEU A 38 -3.27 -3.81 9.82
C LEU A 38 -3.66 -3.02 11.06
N GLU A 39 -2.72 -2.33 11.70
CA GLU A 39 -3.00 -1.46 12.87
C GLU A 39 -3.86 -0.27 12.48
N TRP A 40 -3.58 0.38 11.35
CA TRP A 40 -4.40 1.48 10.84
C TRP A 40 -5.83 1.05 10.52
N LEU A 41 -6.01 -0.12 9.90
CA LEU A 41 -7.33 -0.71 9.64
C LEU A 41 -8.06 -1.09 10.95
N ALA A 42 -7.34 -1.70 11.90
CA ALA A 42 -7.91 -2.11 13.19
C ALA A 42 -8.38 -0.89 14.01
N ALA A 43 -7.58 0.19 14.03
CA ALA A 43 -7.92 1.44 14.69
C ALA A 43 -9.21 2.08 14.12
N ALA A 44 -9.53 1.81 12.86
CA ALA A 44 -10.77 2.24 12.21
C ALA A 44 -11.96 1.27 12.41
N GLY A 45 -11.80 0.16 13.15
CA GLY A 45 -12.86 -0.82 13.39
C GLY A 45 -13.01 -1.90 12.31
N VAL A 46 -11.96 -2.15 11.53
CA VAL A 46 -11.89 -3.33 10.65
C VAL A 46 -11.58 -4.57 11.50
N THR A 47 -12.37 -5.62 11.30
CA THR A 47 -12.30 -6.86 12.09
C THR A 47 -11.94 -8.08 11.25
N GLU A 48 -12.04 -7.99 9.93
CA GLU A 48 -11.64 -9.07 9.02
C GLU A 48 -10.86 -8.48 7.85
N VAL A 49 -9.69 -9.04 7.55
CA VAL A 49 -8.82 -8.60 6.46
C VAL A 49 -8.47 -9.78 5.56
N ILE A 50 -8.63 -9.63 4.25
CA ILE A 50 -8.13 -10.57 3.26
C ILE A 50 -6.87 -10.04 2.59
N VAL A 51 -5.84 -10.88 2.45
CA VAL A 51 -4.57 -10.51 1.81
C VAL A 51 -4.38 -11.39 0.57
N ASN A 52 -4.24 -10.81 -0.62
CA ASN A 52 -3.91 -11.61 -1.80
C ASN A 52 -2.41 -11.95 -1.85
N LEU A 53 -2.07 -13.16 -2.29
CA LEU A 53 -0.72 -13.71 -2.20
C LEU A 53 -0.24 -14.22 -3.55
N HIS A 54 0.97 -13.85 -3.95
CA HIS A 54 1.62 -14.42 -5.13
C HIS A 54 3.13 -14.56 -4.90
N HIS A 55 3.88 -13.46 -5.02
CA HIS A 55 5.32 -13.45 -4.81
C HIS A 55 5.68 -13.72 -3.35
N ARG A 56 6.52 -14.73 -3.10
CA ARG A 56 6.93 -15.14 -1.73
C ARG A 56 5.73 -15.33 -0.78
N ALA A 57 4.65 -15.94 -1.28
CA ALA A 57 3.36 -16.08 -0.60
C ALA A 57 3.47 -16.60 0.85
N ASP A 58 4.27 -17.64 1.09
CA ASP A 58 4.43 -18.23 2.44
C ASP A 58 5.04 -17.23 3.43
N LEU A 59 6.04 -16.47 3.00
CA LEU A 59 6.67 -15.44 3.84
C LEU A 59 5.70 -14.28 4.11
N MET A 60 4.94 -13.85 3.10
CA MET A 60 3.91 -12.83 3.28
C MET A 60 2.84 -13.28 4.28
N ARG A 61 2.32 -14.50 4.12
CA ARG A 61 1.34 -15.11 5.04
C ARG A 61 1.87 -15.16 6.46
N ALA A 62 3.08 -15.72 6.65
CA ALA A 62 3.69 -15.84 7.98
C ALA A 62 3.94 -14.47 8.63
N THR A 63 4.32 -13.46 7.83
CA THR A 63 4.51 -12.09 8.32
C THR A 63 3.19 -11.47 8.75
N ALA A 64 2.15 -11.53 7.91
CA ALA A 64 0.83 -10.98 8.22
C ALA A 64 0.23 -11.62 9.49
N GLU A 65 0.29 -12.95 9.62
CA GLU A 65 -0.19 -13.66 10.83
C GLU A 65 0.53 -13.21 12.10
N ARG A 66 1.86 -12.99 12.02
CA ARG A 66 2.66 -12.53 13.14
C ARG A 66 2.38 -11.08 13.53
N CYS A 67 1.93 -10.27 12.57
CA CYS A 67 1.61 -8.85 12.78
C CYS A 67 0.12 -8.60 13.01
N ARG A 68 -0.68 -9.66 13.16
CA ARG A 68 -2.13 -9.57 13.26
C ARG A 68 -2.56 -8.88 14.57
N PRO A 69 -3.27 -7.75 14.52
CA PRO A 69 -3.78 -7.11 15.72
C PRO A 69 -4.82 -8.00 16.43
N PRO A 70 -4.96 -7.91 17.77
CA PRO A 70 -6.03 -8.58 18.49
C PRO A 70 -7.42 -8.21 17.94
N GLY A 71 -8.32 -9.18 17.81
CA GLY A 71 -9.67 -8.95 17.29
C GLY A 71 -9.79 -8.84 15.77
N VAL A 72 -8.67 -8.90 15.03
CA VAL A 72 -8.67 -8.95 13.56
C VAL A 72 -8.51 -10.40 13.09
N ALA A 73 -9.42 -10.87 12.24
CA ALA A 73 -9.30 -12.15 11.55
C ALA A 73 -8.61 -11.95 10.19
N LEU A 74 -7.68 -12.84 9.84
CA LEU A 74 -6.99 -12.83 8.54
C LEU A 74 -7.49 -13.96 7.65
N SER A 75 -7.68 -13.64 6.38
CA SER A 75 -7.89 -14.58 5.28
C SER A 75 -6.89 -14.32 4.18
N PHE A 76 -6.65 -15.30 3.32
CA PHE A 76 -5.63 -15.21 2.27
C PHE A 76 -6.17 -15.68 0.94
N SER A 77 -5.94 -14.90 -0.11
CA SER A 77 -6.37 -15.17 -1.48
C SER A 77 -5.16 -15.45 -2.38
N PRO A 78 -4.72 -16.71 -2.52
CA PRO A 78 -3.59 -17.04 -3.40
C PRO A 78 -3.95 -16.80 -4.87
N GLU A 79 -3.00 -16.22 -5.60
CA GLU A 79 -3.06 -15.95 -7.03
C GLU A 79 -1.97 -16.79 -7.75
N PRO A 80 -2.35 -17.74 -8.63
CA PRO A 80 -1.39 -18.55 -9.38
C PRO A 80 -0.48 -17.70 -10.30
N ALA A 81 -1.02 -16.60 -10.81
CA ALA A 81 -0.33 -15.56 -11.58
C ALA A 81 -0.83 -14.19 -11.12
N PRO A 82 -0.07 -13.09 -11.31
CA PRO A 82 -0.52 -11.77 -10.91
C PRO A 82 -1.81 -11.36 -11.65
N LEU A 83 -2.91 -11.18 -10.94
CA LEU A 83 -4.22 -10.87 -11.53
C LEU A 83 -4.46 -9.36 -11.73
N GLY A 84 -3.46 -8.53 -11.47
CA GLY A 84 -3.66 -7.08 -11.37
C GLY A 84 -4.58 -6.71 -10.20
N THR A 85 -4.78 -5.41 -10.00
CA THR A 85 -5.59 -4.94 -8.86
C THR A 85 -7.06 -5.34 -8.97
N GLY A 86 -7.64 -5.25 -10.18
CA GLY A 86 -9.03 -5.56 -10.45
C GLY A 86 -9.31 -7.07 -10.38
N GLY A 87 -8.44 -7.90 -10.95
CA GLY A 87 -8.59 -9.36 -10.88
C GLY A 87 -8.44 -9.89 -9.44
N GLY A 88 -7.50 -9.33 -8.68
CA GLY A 88 -7.37 -9.65 -7.25
C GLY A 88 -8.61 -9.28 -6.43
N ILE A 89 -9.20 -8.10 -6.68
CA ILE A 89 -10.46 -7.69 -6.03
C ILE A 89 -11.62 -8.62 -6.46
N ALA A 90 -11.73 -8.96 -7.74
CA ALA A 90 -12.78 -9.84 -8.25
C ALA A 90 -12.74 -11.22 -7.58
N ARG A 91 -11.54 -11.79 -7.41
CA ARG A 91 -11.34 -13.06 -6.70
C ARG A 91 -11.76 -12.98 -5.22
N ALA A 92 -11.63 -11.81 -4.60
CA ALA A 92 -12.04 -11.54 -3.21
C ALA A 92 -13.45 -10.95 -3.08
N ALA A 93 -14.21 -10.81 -4.18
CA ALA A 93 -15.46 -10.04 -4.20
C ALA A 93 -16.50 -10.57 -3.21
N GLY A 94 -16.64 -11.90 -3.09
CA GLY A 94 -17.57 -12.51 -2.13
C GLY A 94 -17.26 -12.16 -0.66
N PHE A 95 -15.98 -12.02 -0.30
CA PHE A 95 -15.57 -11.59 1.03
C PHE A 95 -15.88 -10.09 1.24
N LEU A 96 -15.49 -9.26 0.27
CA LEU A 96 -15.62 -7.80 0.34
C LEU A 96 -17.08 -7.34 0.34
N ARG A 97 -17.92 -7.90 -0.53
CA ARG A 97 -19.34 -7.56 -0.69
C ARG A 97 -20.17 -7.75 0.59
N ALA A 98 -19.71 -8.58 1.52
CA ALA A 98 -20.36 -8.83 2.81
C ALA A 98 -20.05 -7.76 3.88
N SER A 99 -19.46 -6.62 3.49
CA SER A 99 -19.27 -5.44 4.34
C SER A 99 -19.74 -4.18 3.61
N ASP A 100 -20.26 -3.21 4.37
CA ASP A 100 -20.72 -1.93 3.84
C ASP A 100 -20.17 -0.72 4.64
N PRO A 101 -19.16 0.00 4.12
CA PRO A 101 -18.38 -0.35 2.94
C PRO A 101 -17.38 -1.47 3.22
N SER A 102 -16.74 -1.94 2.15
CA SER A 102 -15.46 -2.65 2.21
C SER A 102 -14.31 -1.73 1.80
N ILE A 103 -13.11 -1.99 2.32
CA ILE A 103 -11.92 -1.16 2.08
C ILE A 103 -10.90 -1.97 1.30
N VAL A 104 -10.28 -1.39 0.27
CA VAL A 104 -9.15 -2.01 -0.43
C VAL A 104 -7.97 -1.04 -0.42
N ILE A 105 -6.80 -1.52 0.01
CA ILE A 105 -5.58 -0.74 0.16
C ILE A 105 -4.37 -1.40 -0.52
N ALA A 106 -3.53 -0.58 -1.15
CA ALA A 106 -2.20 -0.99 -1.63
C ALA A 106 -1.24 -1.31 -0.47
N GLY A 107 -0.46 -2.37 -0.60
CA GLY A 107 0.39 -2.88 0.47
C GLY A 107 1.78 -2.23 0.64
N ASP A 108 2.12 -1.18 -0.12
CA ASP A 108 3.49 -0.66 -0.23
C ASP A 108 3.66 0.82 0.19
N MET A 109 3.06 1.20 1.32
CA MET A 109 3.16 2.57 1.86
C MET A 109 2.95 2.63 3.38
N LEU A 110 3.41 3.73 3.98
CA LEU A 110 2.91 4.21 5.27
C LEU A 110 1.81 5.23 5.01
N ILE A 111 0.70 5.12 5.73
CA ILE A 111 -0.45 6.01 5.57
C ILE A 111 -1.05 6.30 6.94
N ASP A 112 -1.54 7.52 7.15
CA ASP A 112 -2.37 7.85 8.29
C ASP A 112 -3.38 8.95 7.96
N THR A 113 -4.62 8.70 8.34
CA THR A 113 -5.74 9.64 8.27
C THR A 113 -6.91 9.06 9.06
N ARG A 114 -7.92 9.90 9.31
CA ARG A 114 -9.19 9.51 9.92
C ARG A 114 -10.03 8.63 9.00
N LEU A 115 -9.68 7.34 8.93
CA LEU A 115 -10.35 6.37 8.07
C LEU A 115 -11.82 6.16 8.48
N ASP A 116 -12.14 6.30 9.77
CA ASP A 116 -13.50 6.33 10.30
C ASP A 116 -14.35 7.45 9.66
N ALA A 117 -13.81 8.67 9.60
CA ALA A 117 -14.47 9.80 8.98
C ALA A 117 -14.65 9.61 7.46
N LEU A 118 -13.67 8.98 6.80
CA LEU A 118 -13.79 8.62 5.38
C LEU A 118 -14.92 7.61 5.14
N VAL A 119 -15.06 6.61 6.02
CA VAL A 119 -16.16 5.63 5.98
C VAL A 119 -17.51 6.31 6.19
N ASP A 120 -17.62 7.20 7.18
CA ASP A 120 -18.87 7.93 7.45
C ASP A 120 -19.26 8.83 6.27
N ALA A 121 -18.31 9.53 5.66
CA ALA A 121 -18.55 10.34 4.48
C ALA A 121 -18.98 9.51 3.27
N HIS A 122 -18.38 8.33 3.07
CA HIS A 122 -18.77 7.39 2.00
C HIS A 122 -20.22 6.93 2.16
N ARG A 123 -20.60 6.53 3.39
CA ARG A 123 -21.98 6.12 3.71
C ARG A 123 -22.98 7.25 3.56
N ALA A 124 -22.65 8.44 4.05
CA ALA A 124 -23.54 9.61 4.00
C ALA A 124 -23.85 10.03 2.55
N ARG A 125 -22.90 9.82 1.64
CA ARG A 125 -23.07 10.11 0.21
C ARG A 125 -23.68 8.96 -0.57
N ASP A 126 -23.76 7.78 0.02
CA ASP A 126 -24.18 6.55 -0.62
C ASP A 126 -23.43 6.38 -1.95
N ASP A 127 -22.10 6.44 -1.93
CA ASP A 127 -21.27 6.29 -3.14
C ASP A 127 -21.05 4.79 -3.44
N ALA A 128 -21.03 4.39 -4.73
CA ALA A 128 -20.58 3.06 -5.10
C ALA A 128 -19.08 2.88 -4.81
N ALA A 129 -18.27 3.89 -5.13
CA ALA A 129 -16.85 3.89 -4.86
C ALA A 129 -16.34 5.25 -4.41
N THR A 130 -15.48 5.26 -3.39
CA THR A 130 -14.73 6.45 -2.99
C THR A 130 -13.23 6.19 -3.10
N LEU A 131 -12.54 7.03 -3.87
CA LEU A 131 -11.08 7.00 -4.00
C LEU A 131 -10.48 8.02 -3.03
N LEU A 132 -9.58 7.59 -2.14
CA LEU A 132 -8.85 8.51 -1.28
C LEU A 132 -7.74 9.20 -2.10
N LEU A 133 -7.74 10.54 -2.06
CA LEU A 133 -6.79 11.36 -2.79
C LEU A 133 -6.08 12.34 -1.85
N ARG A 134 -4.83 12.65 -2.17
CA ARG A 134 -4.04 13.67 -1.48
C ARG A 134 -3.76 14.85 -2.42
N SER A 135 -3.93 16.07 -1.94
CA SER A 135 -3.41 17.26 -2.63
C SER A 135 -1.89 17.29 -2.48
N ASP A 136 -1.16 16.76 -3.46
CA ASP A 136 0.28 16.53 -3.36
C ASP A 136 1.00 16.92 -4.66
N PRO A 137 2.08 17.73 -4.62
CA PRO A 137 2.84 18.09 -5.82
C PRO A 137 3.47 16.89 -6.52
N ARG A 138 3.64 15.76 -5.81
CA ARG A 138 4.13 14.49 -6.38
C ARG A 138 3.12 13.82 -7.33
N ALA A 139 1.90 14.36 -7.47
CA ALA A 139 0.88 13.85 -8.40
C ALA A 139 1.39 13.68 -9.84
N ALA A 140 2.29 14.56 -10.31
CA ALA A 140 2.91 14.46 -11.63
C ALA A 140 3.71 13.14 -11.82
N ARG A 141 4.27 12.60 -10.74
CA ARG A 141 5.08 11.35 -10.75
C ARG A 141 4.24 10.09 -10.57
N PHE A 142 3.21 10.15 -9.71
CA PHE A 142 2.40 8.98 -9.35
C PHE A 142 1.07 8.87 -10.11
N GLY A 143 0.72 9.91 -10.87
CA GLY A 143 -0.57 10.06 -11.53
C GLY A 143 -1.58 10.82 -10.67
N SER A 144 -2.51 11.49 -11.34
CA SER A 144 -3.60 12.24 -10.69
C SER A 144 -4.97 11.69 -11.07
N ILE A 145 -5.92 11.88 -10.17
CA ILE A 145 -7.35 11.69 -10.40
C ILE A 145 -7.99 13.08 -10.49
N GLY A 146 -8.65 13.37 -11.61
CA GLY A 146 -9.35 14.62 -11.82
C GLY A 146 -10.81 14.50 -11.36
N LEU A 147 -11.30 15.52 -10.66
CA LEU A 147 -12.64 15.59 -10.09
C LEU A 147 -13.44 16.79 -10.64
N ASP A 148 -14.75 16.64 -10.81
CA ASP A 148 -15.65 17.79 -11.03
C ASP A 148 -15.95 18.57 -9.72
N ALA A 149 -16.83 19.57 -9.81
CA ALA A 149 -17.18 20.43 -8.68
C ALA A 149 -17.85 19.63 -7.55
N GLU A 150 -18.61 18.59 -7.90
CA GLU A 150 -19.31 17.70 -6.98
C GLU A 150 -18.39 16.59 -6.43
N GLY A 151 -17.19 16.44 -6.99
CA GLY A 151 -16.19 15.45 -6.57
C GLY A 151 -16.31 14.11 -7.29
N VAL A 152 -17.07 14.02 -8.38
CA VAL A 152 -17.14 12.85 -9.26
C VAL A 152 -15.84 12.74 -10.04
N VAL A 153 -15.34 11.51 -10.16
CA VAL A 153 -14.14 11.23 -10.94
C VAL A 153 -14.42 11.49 -12.42
N ARG A 154 -13.60 12.34 -13.04
CA ARG A 154 -13.65 12.68 -14.46
C ARG A 154 -12.42 12.23 -15.23
N ARG A 155 -11.28 12.09 -14.55
CA ARG A 155 -10.01 11.69 -15.15
C ARG A 155 -9.28 10.68 -14.27
N ILE A 156 -8.69 9.65 -14.88
CA ILE A 156 -7.84 8.65 -14.21
C ILE A 156 -6.51 8.58 -14.96
N GLY A 157 -5.52 9.32 -14.44
CA GLY A 157 -4.22 9.49 -15.08
C GLY A 157 -4.35 9.89 -16.55
N ALA A 158 -3.44 9.37 -17.39
CA ALA A 158 -3.50 9.54 -18.84
C ALA A 158 -4.42 8.52 -19.53
N SER A 159 -4.97 7.56 -18.79
CA SER A 159 -5.68 6.41 -19.37
C SER A 159 -7.16 6.66 -19.66
N PHE A 160 -7.75 7.69 -19.05
CA PHE A 160 -9.17 7.98 -19.12
C PHE A 160 -9.43 9.44 -18.77
N ASP A 161 -10.16 10.16 -19.61
CA ASP A 161 -10.57 11.55 -19.37
C ASP A 161 -11.92 11.85 -20.03
N LEU A 162 -12.89 12.28 -19.23
CA LEU A 162 -14.21 12.75 -19.68
C LEU A 162 -14.32 14.28 -19.75
N GLY A 163 -13.23 15.00 -19.50
CA GLY A 163 -13.19 16.45 -19.34
C GLY A 163 -13.97 16.95 -18.12
N GLY A 164 -13.90 18.27 -17.90
CA GLY A 164 -14.64 18.95 -16.82
C GLY A 164 -14.07 18.74 -15.42
N ALA A 165 -12.85 18.20 -15.30
CA ALA A 165 -12.13 18.18 -14.03
C ALA A 165 -11.73 19.61 -13.63
N VAL A 166 -12.15 20.04 -12.45
CA VAL A 166 -11.83 21.36 -11.87
C VAL A 166 -10.88 21.25 -10.66
N ARG A 167 -10.69 20.04 -10.13
CA ARG A 167 -9.75 19.71 -9.08
C ARG A 167 -8.99 18.43 -9.44
N GLU A 168 -7.83 18.23 -8.82
CA GLU A 168 -7.10 16.97 -8.94
C GLU A 168 -6.38 16.61 -7.64
N GLY A 169 -6.08 15.32 -7.49
CA GLY A 169 -5.27 14.81 -6.39
C GLY A 169 -4.54 13.53 -6.76
N LEU A 170 -3.46 13.26 -6.03
CA LEU A 170 -2.69 12.01 -6.11
C LEU A 170 -3.54 10.88 -5.54
N PHE A 171 -3.70 9.78 -6.28
CA PHE A 171 -4.35 8.58 -5.75
C PHE A 171 -3.40 7.81 -4.83
N VAL A 172 -3.79 7.67 -3.57
CA VAL A 172 -2.93 7.04 -2.55
C VAL A 172 -3.11 5.53 -2.45
N GLY A 173 -3.87 4.89 -3.35
CA GLY A 173 -4.04 3.43 -3.31
C GLY A 173 -5.08 2.91 -2.31
N VAL A 174 -5.91 3.80 -1.74
CA VAL A 174 -7.04 3.41 -0.86
C VAL A 174 -8.36 3.70 -1.55
N ARG A 175 -9.24 2.70 -1.55
CA ARG A 175 -10.60 2.84 -2.06
C ARG A 175 -11.62 2.14 -1.17
N LEU A 176 -12.80 2.74 -1.06
CA LEU A 176 -13.96 2.18 -0.38
C LEU A 176 -14.99 1.76 -1.42
N PHE A 177 -15.64 0.63 -1.21
CA PHE A 177 -16.69 0.11 -2.08
C PHE A 177 -17.94 -0.26 -1.28
N SER A 178 -19.07 0.30 -1.70
CA SER A 178 -20.39 -0.20 -1.32
C SER A 178 -20.66 -1.57 -1.97
N PRO A 179 -21.45 -2.46 -1.36
CA PRO A 179 -21.77 -3.78 -1.91
C PRO A 179 -22.26 -3.77 -3.36
N ARG A 180 -22.99 -2.72 -3.78
CA ARG A 180 -23.51 -2.60 -5.15
C ARG A 180 -22.44 -2.36 -6.22
N ALA A 181 -21.27 -1.83 -5.85
CA ALA A 181 -20.20 -1.60 -6.81
C ALA A 181 -19.74 -2.92 -7.45
N PHE A 182 -19.75 -4.00 -6.67
CA PHE A 182 -19.35 -5.33 -7.12
C PHE A 182 -20.26 -5.90 -8.22
N ASP A 183 -21.49 -5.40 -8.42
CA ASP A 183 -22.35 -5.83 -9.53
C ASP A 183 -21.76 -5.46 -10.89
N ALA A 184 -21.08 -4.31 -10.96
CA ALA A 184 -20.33 -3.92 -12.14
C ALA A 184 -19.04 -4.74 -12.30
N LEU A 185 -18.37 -5.06 -11.19
CA LEU A 185 -17.19 -5.92 -11.21
C LEU A 185 -17.51 -7.33 -11.71
N ASP A 186 -18.64 -7.92 -11.29
CA ASP A 186 -19.07 -9.25 -11.71
C ASP A 186 -19.26 -9.32 -13.22
N ARG A 187 -19.80 -8.25 -13.84
CA ARG A 187 -19.91 -8.16 -15.32
C ARG A 187 -18.54 -8.15 -15.98
N VAL A 188 -17.57 -7.41 -15.42
CA VAL A 188 -16.21 -7.35 -15.94
C VAL A 188 -15.51 -8.71 -15.78
N ALA A 189 -15.64 -9.35 -14.62
CA ALA A 189 -15.07 -10.65 -14.34
C ALA A 189 -15.67 -11.74 -15.24
N ALA A 190 -17.00 -11.77 -15.41
CA ALA A 190 -17.68 -12.71 -16.30
C ALA A 190 -17.25 -12.56 -17.77
N ALA A 191 -17.02 -11.32 -18.22
CA ALA A 191 -16.57 -11.06 -19.59
C ALA A 191 -15.10 -11.43 -19.83
N ARG A 192 -14.26 -11.43 -18.79
CA ARG A 192 -12.81 -11.65 -18.90
C ARG A 192 -12.36 -13.06 -18.48
N GLY A 193 -13.11 -13.73 -17.60
CA GLY A 193 -12.76 -14.99 -16.96
C GLY A 193 -12.21 -14.82 -15.53
N GLU A 194 -12.34 -15.87 -14.71
CA GLU A 194 -12.06 -15.86 -13.26
C GLU A 194 -10.60 -15.55 -12.87
N ASP A 195 -9.64 -15.75 -13.78
CA ASP A 195 -8.20 -15.49 -13.57
C ASP A 195 -7.64 -14.42 -14.51
N ALA A 196 -8.50 -13.53 -15.02
CA ALA A 196 -8.05 -12.45 -15.89
C ALA A 196 -7.27 -11.37 -15.14
N ALA A 197 -6.14 -10.97 -15.71
CA ALA A 197 -5.38 -9.83 -15.21
C ALA A 197 -5.98 -8.50 -15.68
N PHE A 198 -6.39 -7.63 -14.76
CA PHE A 198 -6.90 -6.29 -15.08
C PHE A 198 -6.78 -5.31 -13.91
N GLU A 199 -6.87 -4.00 -14.19
CA GLU A 199 -6.74 -2.93 -13.19
C GLU A 199 -8.09 -2.36 -12.78
N ASP A 200 -8.34 -2.17 -11.49
CA ASP A 200 -9.66 -1.77 -10.99
C ASP A 200 -10.08 -0.37 -11.47
N LEU A 201 -9.16 0.60 -11.46
CA LEU A 201 -9.48 1.95 -11.92
C LEU A 201 -9.76 2.02 -13.43
N ARG A 202 -8.90 1.40 -14.25
CA ARG A 202 -8.94 1.51 -15.72
C ARG A 202 -9.98 0.57 -16.33
N ASP A 203 -10.03 -0.67 -15.86
CA ASP A 203 -10.80 -1.74 -16.50
C ASP A 203 -12.18 -1.97 -15.86
N TRP A 204 -12.43 -1.39 -14.67
CA TRP A 204 -13.72 -1.46 -13.99
C TRP A 204 -14.36 -0.09 -13.74
N LEU A 205 -13.71 0.83 -13.02
CA LEU A 205 -14.35 2.11 -12.65
C LEU A 205 -14.50 3.09 -13.83
N ALA A 206 -13.47 3.23 -14.67
CA ALA A 206 -13.52 4.09 -15.85
C ALA A 206 -14.68 3.72 -16.82
N PRO A 207 -14.92 2.44 -17.16
CA PRO A 207 -16.09 2.04 -17.94
C PRO A 207 -17.44 2.44 -17.33
N GLU A 208 -17.61 2.35 -16.00
CA GLU A 208 -18.85 2.79 -15.34
C GLU A 208 -19.01 4.32 -15.41
N LEU A 209 -17.93 5.08 -15.21
CA LEU A 209 -17.91 6.53 -15.40
C LEU A 209 -18.27 6.92 -16.86
N ALA A 210 -17.75 6.20 -17.85
CA ALA A 210 -18.08 6.41 -19.26
C ALA A 210 -19.56 6.15 -19.58
N ARG A 211 -20.20 5.23 -18.85
CA ARG A 211 -21.65 4.95 -18.92
C ARG A 211 -22.50 5.99 -18.18
N GLY A 212 -21.86 6.96 -17.51
CA GLY A 212 -22.53 8.06 -16.83
C GLY A 212 -22.68 7.87 -15.31
N ALA A 213 -21.97 6.92 -14.69
CA ALA A 213 -21.95 6.79 -13.24
C ALA A 213 -21.50 8.11 -12.57
N ARG A 214 -22.18 8.48 -11.48
CA ARG A 214 -21.96 9.72 -10.72
C ARG A 214 -21.61 9.45 -9.24
N ASP A 215 -21.54 8.18 -8.86
CA ASP A 215 -21.30 7.67 -7.51
C ASP A 215 -19.93 6.99 -7.39
N VAL A 216 -19.02 7.30 -8.33
CA VAL A 216 -17.57 7.06 -8.20
C VAL A 216 -16.92 8.42 -7.98
N ARG A 217 -16.45 8.66 -6.75
CA ARG A 217 -16.02 10.00 -6.32
C ARG A 217 -14.68 9.98 -5.59
N GLY A 218 -14.02 11.13 -5.55
CA GLY A 218 -12.80 11.33 -4.78
C GLY A 218 -13.07 11.95 -3.41
N ALA A 219 -12.34 11.48 -2.40
CA ALA A 219 -12.15 12.18 -1.13
C ALA A 219 -10.76 12.83 -1.15
N LEU A 220 -10.71 14.12 -1.49
CA LEU A 220 -9.46 14.88 -1.61
C LEU A 220 -9.11 15.54 -0.27
N LEU A 221 -8.02 15.10 0.34
CA LEU A 221 -7.52 15.60 1.62
C LEU A 221 -6.23 16.41 1.46
N ALA A 222 -6.01 17.36 2.37
CA ALA A 222 -4.79 18.15 2.41
C ALA A 222 -3.60 17.36 3.00
N PRO A 223 -2.34 17.79 2.75
CA PRO A 223 -1.15 17.08 3.26
C PRO A 223 -1.07 16.87 4.77
N ASP A 224 -1.70 17.74 5.55
CA ASP A 224 -1.79 17.72 7.01
C ASP A 224 -2.92 16.84 7.55
N GLU A 225 -3.90 16.49 6.71
CA GLU A 225 -5.01 15.59 7.04
C GLU A 225 -4.75 14.12 6.62
N LEU A 226 -3.79 13.92 5.72
CA LEU A 226 -3.44 12.62 5.15
C LEU A 226 -1.92 12.49 5.05
N VAL A 227 -1.33 11.73 5.97
CA VAL A 227 0.04 11.25 5.85
C VAL A 227 0.06 10.14 4.80
N TRP A 228 0.97 10.24 3.84
CA TRP A 228 1.19 9.21 2.84
C TRP A 228 2.65 9.21 2.40
N GLU A 229 3.36 8.14 2.74
CA GLU A 229 4.74 7.93 2.33
C GLU A 229 4.88 6.59 1.58
N PRO A 230 5.12 6.63 0.25
CA PRO A 230 5.24 5.43 -0.55
C PRO A 230 6.53 4.67 -0.24
N VAL A 231 6.51 3.36 -0.44
CA VAL A 231 7.67 2.46 -0.33
C VAL A 231 7.73 1.60 -1.60
N GLY A 232 7.77 2.28 -2.75
CA GLY A 232 7.70 1.67 -4.08
C GLY A 232 9.07 1.35 -4.67
N THR A 233 10.10 2.09 -4.28
CA THR A 233 11.49 2.06 -4.78
C THR A 233 12.50 1.95 -3.62
N LEU A 234 13.76 1.64 -3.92
CA LEU A 234 14.80 1.53 -2.88
C LEU A 234 15.09 2.88 -2.20
N ARG A 235 15.05 3.99 -2.95
CA ARG A 235 15.16 5.35 -2.40
C ARG A 235 14.03 5.66 -1.42
N GLU A 236 12.79 5.41 -1.83
CA GLU A 236 11.61 5.59 -0.98
C GLU A 236 11.68 4.73 0.29
N TYR A 237 12.11 3.47 0.18
CA TYR A 237 12.33 2.60 1.33
C TYR A 237 13.41 3.12 2.28
N LEU A 238 14.52 3.62 1.74
CA LEU A 238 15.59 4.23 2.51
C LEU A 238 15.09 5.47 3.26
N ASP A 239 14.42 6.39 2.56
CA ASP A 239 13.93 7.63 3.14
C ASP A 239 12.85 7.37 4.20
N ALA A 240 11.94 6.42 3.98
CA ALA A 240 10.95 6.00 4.97
C ALA A 240 11.59 5.40 6.23
N ASN A 241 12.76 4.76 6.12
CA ASN A 241 13.52 4.29 7.27
C ASN A 241 14.28 5.42 7.95
N LEU A 242 14.92 6.32 7.22
CA LEU A 242 15.72 7.40 7.83
C LEU A 242 14.84 8.46 8.50
N SER A 243 13.72 8.79 7.87
CA SER A 243 12.80 9.84 8.31
C SER A 243 11.34 9.34 8.22
N PRO A 244 10.94 8.37 9.06
CA PRO A 244 9.56 7.89 9.06
C PRO A 244 8.60 9.02 9.46
N PRO A 245 7.41 9.08 8.86
CA PRO A 245 6.39 10.04 9.29
C PRO A 245 5.88 9.71 10.69
N ALA A 246 5.33 10.71 11.38
CA ALA A 246 4.55 10.48 12.59
C ALA A 246 3.20 9.84 12.20
N LEU A 247 2.82 8.79 12.91
CA LEU A 247 1.57 8.05 12.73
C LEU A 247 0.80 8.10 14.05
N SER A 248 -0.47 8.44 13.99
CA SER A 248 -1.38 8.59 15.14
C SER A 248 -1.82 7.26 15.72
N TYR A 249 -1.90 6.22 14.89
CA TYR A 249 -2.00 4.86 15.36
C TYR A 249 -0.64 4.44 15.90
N ALA A 250 -0.62 4.02 17.17
CA ALA A 250 0.55 3.33 17.68
C ALA A 250 0.60 1.98 16.96
N PRO A 251 1.65 1.62 16.19
CA PRO A 251 2.01 0.22 16.17
C PRO A 251 2.29 -0.08 17.65
N HIS A 252 1.48 -0.93 18.29
CA HIS A 252 1.78 -1.43 19.63
C HIS A 252 3.26 -1.85 19.70
N PRO A 253 3.91 -1.95 20.89
CA PRO A 253 5.25 -2.53 21.01
C PRO A 253 5.31 -3.85 20.24
N HIS A 254 5.79 -3.79 19.00
CA HIS A 254 5.55 -4.85 18.06
C HIS A 254 6.62 -5.89 18.35
N PRO A 255 6.28 -7.18 18.49
CA PRO A 255 7.28 -8.21 18.77
C PRO A 255 8.38 -8.27 17.69
N LEU A 256 8.13 -7.69 16.51
CA LEU A 256 9.10 -7.55 15.41
C LEU A 256 9.89 -6.23 15.40
N ALA A 257 9.52 -5.20 16.17
CA ALA A 257 10.30 -3.96 16.21
C ALA A 257 11.73 -4.21 16.75
N GLY A 258 11.92 -5.30 17.50
CA GLY A 258 13.21 -5.79 17.98
C GLY A 258 14.03 -4.72 18.70
N ALA A 259 15.34 -4.90 18.81
CA ALA A 259 16.28 -3.87 19.26
C ALA A 259 16.82 -3.02 18.10
N THR A 260 15.93 -2.62 17.17
CA THR A 260 16.32 -1.72 16.06
C THR A 260 16.89 -0.42 16.63
N ARG A 261 18.09 -0.04 16.20
CA ARG A 261 18.81 1.14 16.70
C ARG A 261 19.12 2.13 15.59
N VAL A 262 19.34 3.37 15.99
CA VAL A 262 19.64 4.49 15.08
C VAL A 262 20.95 5.12 15.51
N GLU A 263 21.93 5.10 14.63
CA GLU A 263 23.26 5.64 14.86
C GLU A 263 23.55 6.67 13.77
N GLY A 264 23.37 7.95 14.09
CA GLY A 264 23.42 9.01 13.09
C GLY A 264 22.34 8.83 12.02
N ASP A 265 22.75 8.67 10.76
CA ASP A 265 21.90 8.41 9.59
C ASP A 265 21.90 6.93 9.17
N VAL A 266 22.19 6.03 10.11
CA VAL A 266 22.16 4.58 9.90
C VAL A 266 21.09 3.95 10.78
N VAL A 267 20.20 3.18 10.15
CA VAL A 267 19.23 2.31 10.84
C VAL A 267 19.79 0.90 10.90
N ILE A 268 19.93 0.34 12.09
CA ILE A 268 20.49 -0.99 12.28
C ILE A 268 19.42 -1.88 12.89
N GLY A 269 18.99 -2.88 12.14
CA GLY A 269 17.98 -3.86 12.53
C GLY A 269 18.39 -4.72 13.72
N ASP A 270 17.43 -5.46 14.23
CA ASP A 270 17.61 -6.28 15.43
C ASP A 270 18.66 -7.37 15.22
N GLY A 271 19.54 -7.56 16.21
CA GLY A 271 20.63 -8.53 16.13
C GLY A 271 21.69 -8.27 15.03
N ALA A 272 21.59 -7.16 14.29
CA ALA A 272 22.58 -6.85 13.25
C ALA A 272 23.91 -6.37 13.85
N VAL A 273 25.00 -6.84 13.24
CA VAL A 273 26.37 -6.58 13.67
C VAL A 273 27.11 -5.82 12.57
N VAL A 274 27.61 -4.64 12.91
CA VAL A 274 28.50 -3.86 12.06
C VAL A 274 29.92 -4.04 12.59
N GLU A 275 30.79 -4.71 11.83
CA GLU A 275 32.15 -5.00 12.27
C GLU A 275 33.01 -3.74 12.35
N GLY A 276 33.91 -3.70 13.33
CA GLY A 276 34.84 -2.58 13.51
C GLY A 276 35.69 -2.37 12.25
N GLY A 277 35.54 -1.20 11.61
CA GLY A 277 36.20 -0.86 10.35
C GLY A 277 35.22 -0.53 9.22
N ALA A 278 33.99 -1.04 9.29
CA ALA A 278 32.96 -0.70 8.32
C ALA A 278 32.56 0.78 8.41
N ARG A 279 32.27 1.40 7.26
CA ARG A 279 31.79 2.77 7.14
C ARG A 279 30.47 2.77 6.40
N LEU A 280 29.41 3.20 7.09
CA LEU A 280 28.07 3.35 6.54
C LEU A 280 27.59 4.78 6.73
N ALA A 281 26.91 5.32 5.72
CA ALA A 281 26.23 6.61 5.79
C ALA A 281 24.90 6.52 5.03
N ARG A 282 23.84 7.17 5.51
CA ARG A 282 22.48 7.10 4.96
C ARG A 282 22.10 5.66 4.58
N ALA A 283 22.11 4.77 5.57
CA ALA A 283 22.01 3.33 5.33
C ALA A 283 20.98 2.63 6.23
N VAL A 284 20.42 1.53 5.72
CA VAL A 284 19.62 0.58 6.52
C VAL A 284 20.31 -0.77 6.52
N VAL A 285 20.52 -1.36 7.68
CA VAL A 285 21.02 -2.73 7.84
C VAL A 285 19.87 -3.59 8.35
N TRP A 286 19.51 -4.65 7.62
CA TRP A 286 18.42 -5.56 8.03
C TRP A 286 18.77 -6.39 9.26
N ASP A 287 17.72 -6.91 9.91
CA ASP A 287 17.85 -7.76 11.10
C ASP A 287 18.78 -8.96 10.85
N GLY A 288 19.65 -9.24 11.81
CA GLY A 288 20.58 -10.36 11.80
C GLY A 288 21.71 -10.27 10.77
N GLU A 289 21.79 -9.19 9.98
CA GLU A 289 22.88 -9.00 9.03
C GLU A 289 24.22 -8.79 9.74
N ARG A 290 25.28 -9.26 9.10
CA ARG A 290 26.67 -9.02 9.52
C ARG A 290 27.35 -8.21 8.43
N VAL A 291 27.62 -6.93 8.71
CA VAL A 291 28.31 -6.02 7.80
C VAL A 291 29.82 -6.19 8.00
N PRO A 292 30.56 -6.69 6.99
CA PRO A 292 32.00 -6.89 7.10
C PRO A 292 32.77 -5.58 7.30
N ALA A 293 33.92 -5.65 7.99
CA ALA A 293 34.79 -4.49 8.21
C ALA A 293 35.29 -3.82 6.90
N SER A 294 35.24 -4.53 5.77
CA SER A 294 35.64 -4.03 4.45
C SER A 294 34.58 -3.18 3.75
N VAL A 295 33.36 -3.07 4.30
CA VAL A 295 32.28 -2.30 3.67
C VAL A 295 32.49 -0.82 3.92
N ASP A 296 32.61 -0.07 2.82
CA ASP A 296 32.53 1.39 2.78
C ASP A 296 31.46 1.78 1.77
N ALA A 297 30.27 2.14 2.26
CA ALA A 297 29.09 2.33 1.44
C ALA A 297 28.15 3.40 2.00
N SER A 298 27.44 4.07 1.10
CA SER A 298 26.43 5.06 1.46
C SER A 298 25.20 4.97 0.58
N ASP A 299 24.11 5.57 1.05
CA ASP A 299 22.84 5.71 0.32
C ASP A 299 22.29 4.37 -0.16
N GLY A 300 21.88 3.52 0.79
CA GLY A 300 21.38 2.20 0.42
C GLY A 300 21.01 1.32 1.59
N VAL A 301 20.87 0.03 1.29
CA VAL A 301 20.38 -0.98 2.23
C VAL A 301 21.33 -2.16 2.21
N PHE A 302 21.82 -2.59 3.37
CA PHE A 302 22.53 -3.84 3.55
C PHE A 302 21.52 -4.95 3.89
N ALA A 303 21.33 -5.89 2.97
CA ALA A 303 20.34 -6.96 3.07
C ALA A 303 20.75 -8.17 2.23
N GLY A 304 20.55 -9.38 2.76
CA GLY A 304 20.94 -10.62 2.11
C GLY A 304 22.45 -10.73 1.92
N GLY A 305 23.24 -10.27 2.90
CA GLY A 305 24.70 -10.34 2.88
C GLY A 305 25.41 -9.39 1.91
N ARG A 306 24.72 -8.38 1.36
CA ARG A 306 25.32 -7.38 0.47
C ARG A 306 24.65 -6.01 0.58
N PHE A 307 25.35 -4.97 0.14
CA PHE A 307 24.83 -3.60 0.05
C PHE A 307 24.15 -3.34 -1.29
N HIS A 308 22.95 -2.77 -1.26
CA HIS A 308 22.16 -2.38 -2.43
C HIS A 308 22.02 -0.85 -2.42
N ARG A 309 22.58 -0.17 -3.43
CA ARG A 309 22.54 1.29 -3.52
C ARG A 309 21.16 1.79 -3.95
N ALA A 310 20.72 2.90 -3.36
CA ALA A 310 19.56 3.65 -3.79
C ALA A 310 19.95 4.53 -4.97
N GLU A 311 19.95 3.94 -6.17
CA GLU A 311 20.20 4.70 -7.41
C GLU A 311 19.23 5.89 -7.51
N GLU A 312 19.72 7.03 -8.01
CA GLU A 312 18.83 8.13 -8.41
C GLU A 312 17.91 7.63 -9.54
N PRO A 313 16.63 8.03 -9.56
CA PRO A 313 15.82 7.83 -10.76
C PRO A 313 16.60 8.43 -11.94
N ALA A 314 16.75 7.66 -13.03
CA ALA A 314 17.26 8.24 -14.28
C ALA A 314 16.41 9.49 -14.60
N ALA A 315 17.07 10.64 -14.70
CA ALA A 315 16.45 11.93 -14.97
C ALA A 315 15.70 11.95 -16.30
#